data_AF-A0A3B8QYL7-F1
#
_entry.id   AF-A0A3B8QYL7-F1
#
_cell.length_a   1.000
_cell.length_b   1.000
_cell.length_c   1.000
_cell.angle_alpha   90.00
_cell.angle_beta   90.00
_cell.angle_gamma   90.00
#
_symmetry.space_group_name_H-M   'P 1'
#
loop_
_entity.id
_entity.type
_entity.pdbx_description
1 polymer ?
#
loop_
_entity_poly.entity_id
_entity_poly.type
_entity_poly.pdbx_seq_one_letter_code
_entity_poly.pdbx_strand_id
1 'polypeptide(L)'
;MLIFTKEKPSMATSICKKANRPAQVILVGLGTPIWGMSPTERLRRMFARLNVSDLSQWDGKSPKTECCYVISADYAFSQILLADLAKEVGTVLVSEGRPVAAYLTADRAADLVYDIKKGSVSKVADLKICTPDDLSTAYDERLRKREEPYVVELNPKTLSAVEQRTFNGSYKGVTDFVTLYFWPKPAIAVVRCFAGLLITPNMVTLVSLIFVLMTIWLFWNGFFIFGIFTAWIMTFLDTVDGKLARVTFTSSKFGNIFDHGIDLIHPPFWYWA
;
A
#
# COMPACT_ATOMS: atom_id res chain seq x y z
N MET A 1 12.88 42.57 15.09
CA MET A 1 12.42 42.44 13.70
C MET A 1 13.42 41.55 12.97
N LEU A 2 13.24 40.23 13.06
CA LEU A 2 14.14 39.24 12.44
C LEU A 2 13.62 38.97 11.03
N ILE A 3 14.38 39.45 10.04
CA ILE A 3 14.09 39.27 8.63
C ILE A 3 14.45 37.81 8.28
N PHE A 4 13.44 36.98 8.09
CA PHE A 4 13.60 35.66 7.48
C PHE A 4 14.00 35.84 6.02
N THR A 5 15.29 35.68 5.72
CA THR A 5 15.78 35.52 4.35
C THR A 5 15.25 34.20 3.80
N LYS A 6 14.20 34.30 2.98
CA LYS A 6 13.64 33.19 2.20
C LYS A 6 14.70 32.74 1.20
N GLU A 7 15.41 31.66 1.49
CA GLU A 7 16.36 31.06 0.54
C GLU A 7 15.64 30.74 -0.77
N LYS A 8 16.23 31.18 -1.89
CA LYS A 8 15.73 30.88 -3.23
C LYS A 8 15.88 29.37 -3.47
N PRO A 9 14.82 28.67 -3.92
CA PRO A 9 14.95 27.27 -4.31
C PRO A 9 15.97 27.13 -5.44
N SER A 10 16.78 26.06 -5.40
CA SER A 10 17.77 25.78 -6.44
C SER A 10 17.13 25.70 -7.83
N MET A 11 17.91 25.96 -8.88
CA MET A 11 17.41 25.96 -10.26
C MET A 11 16.73 24.63 -10.64
N ALA A 12 17.20 23.50 -10.10
CA ALA A 12 16.59 22.18 -10.25
C ALA A 12 15.21 22.07 -9.58
N THR A 13 15.06 22.63 -8.37
CA THR A 13 13.79 22.68 -7.61
C THR A 13 12.75 23.58 -8.29
N SER A 14 13.18 24.55 -9.10
CA SER A 14 12.29 25.44 -9.87
C SER A 14 11.66 24.76 -11.09
N ILE A 15 12.32 23.75 -11.66
CA ILE A 15 11.91 23.08 -12.89
C ILE A 15 10.82 22.02 -12.62
N CYS A 16 10.88 21.25 -11.53
CA CYS A 16 9.93 20.14 -11.28
C CYS A 16 8.84 20.41 -10.21
N LYS A 17 8.55 21.66 -9.84
CA LYS A 17 7.63 22.04 -8.74
C LYS A 17 6.12 21.83 -8.99
N LYS A 18 5.72 21.13 -10.05
CA LYS A 18 4.31 20.85 -10.37
C LYS A 18 4.07 19.34 -10.25
N ALA A 19 3.29 18.95 -9.24
CA ALA A 19 2.92 17.58 -8.86
C ALA A 19 2.11 16.79 -9.91
N ASN A 20 2.27 17.10 -11.21
CA ASN A 20 1.48 16.56 -12.30
C ASN A 20 2.27 16.38 -13.61
N ARG A 21 3.60 16.22 -13.53
CA ARG A 21 4.41 15.83 -14.69
C ARG A 21 4.38 14.31 -14.85
N PRO A 22 4.29 13.79 -16.09
CA PRO A 22 4.43 12.37 -16.32
C PRO A 22 5.80 11.93 -15.82
N ALA A 23 5.81 10.99 -14.88
CA ALA A 23 7.02 10.42 -14.33
C ALA A 23 7.02 8.93 -14.63
N GLN A 24 8.14 8.43 -15.14
CA GLN A 24 8.37 6.99 -15.28
C GLN A 24 8.87 6.42 -13.95
N VAL A 25 8.49 5.20 -13.63
CA VAL A 25 9.01 4.43 -12.48
C VAL A 25 9.98 3.38 -12.99
N ILE A 26 11.21 3.45 -12.51
CA ILE A 26 12.29 2.53 -12.83
C ILE A 26 12.51 1.61 -11.63
N LEU A 27 12.37 0.32 -11.87
CA LEU A 27 12.63 -0.71 -10.87
C LEU A 27 14.06 -1.23 -10.95
N VAL A 28 14.69 -1.35 -9.78
CA VAL A 28 16.03 -1.93 -9.60
C VAL A 28 15.93 -3.15 -8.69
N GLY A 29 16.53 -4.27 -9.09
CA GLY A 29 16.43 -5.52 -8.34
C GLY A 29 15.24 -6.37 -8.75
N LEU A 30 15.18 -7.59 -8.23
CA LEU A 30 14.11 -8.57 -8.53
C LEU A 30 13.10 -8.69 -7.39
N GLY A 31 13.51 -8.38 -6.16
CA GLY A 31 12.73 -8.43 -4.95
C GLY A 31 12.20 -9.81 -4.55
N THR A 32 11.58 -9.87 -3.38
CA THR A 32 10.90 -11.06 -2.87
C THR A 32 9.37 -10.84 -2.94
N PRO A 33 8.58 -11.79 -3.46
CA PRO A 33 7.12 -11.70 -3.43
C PRO A 33 6.58 -11.59 -2.01
N ILE A 34 5.52 -10.80 -1.81
CA ILE A 34 4.81 -10.65 -0.54
C ILE A 34 3.32 -10.84 -0.81
N TRP A 35 2.58 -11.51 0.06
CA TRP A 35 1.15 -11.76 -0.15
C TRP A 35 0.83 -12.44 -1.50
N GLY A 36 1.71 -13.33 -1.96
CA GLY A 36 1.58 -13.97 -3.28
C GLY A 36 1.78 -13.03 -4.48
N MET A 37 2.17 -11.77 -4.26
CA MET A 37 2.31 -10.75 -5.30
C MET A 37 3.78 -10.48 -5.63
N SER A 38 4.09 -10.39 -6.93
CA SER A 38 5.44 -10.01 -7.36
C SER A 38 5.79 -8.57 -6.97
N PRO A 39 7.06 -8.25 -6.73
CA PRO A 39 7.51 -6.89 -6.42
C PRO A 39 7.09 -5.86 -7.47
N THR A 40 7.18 -6.23 -8.76
CA THR A 40 6.75 -5.40 -9.89
C THR A 40 5.26 -5.08 -9.82
N GLU A 41 4.42 -6.08 -9.56
CA GLU A 41 2.96 -5.88 -9.47
C GLU A 41 2.58 -5.06 -8.24
N ARG A 42 3.25 -5.30 -7.10
CA ARG A 42 3.06 -4.51 -5.88
C ARG A 42 3.35 -3.04 -6.12
N LEU A 43 4.52 -2.73 -6.66
CA LEU A 43 4.91 -1.34 -6.94
C LEU A 43 4.01 -0.73 -8.01
N ARG A 44 3.62 -1.48 -9.06
CA ARG A 44 2.64 -1.00 -10.04
C ARG A 44 1.34 -0.55 -9.40
N ARG A 45 0.77 -1.35 -8.49
CA ARG A 45 -0.48 -0.98 -7.78
C ARG A 45 -0.30 0.21 -6.84
N MET A 46 0.84 0.29 -6.15
CA MET A 46 1.17 1.43 -5.29
C MET A 46 1.30 2.73 -6.10
N PHE A 47 2.00 2.71 -7.23
CA PHE A 47 2.18 3.88 -8.10
C PHE A 47 0.91 4.24 -8.89
N ALA A 48 0.06 3.27 -9.23
CA ALA A 48 -1.24 3.56 -9.82
C ALA A 48 -2.12 4.43 -8.89
N ARG A 49 -2.00 4.27 -7.57
CA ARG A 49 -2.66 5.14 -6.58
C ARG A 49 -2.09 6.57 -6.53
N LEU A 50 -0.88 6.78 -7.06
CA LEU A 50 -0.24 8.07 -7.26
C LEU A 50 -0.45 8.62 -8.69
N ASN A 51 -1.33 7.99 -9.49
CA ASN A 51 -1.57 8.30 -10.90
C ASN A 51 -0.34 8.13 -11.80
N VAL A 52 0.57 7.23 -11.43
CA VAL A 52 1.76 6.88 -12.22
C VAL A 52 1.63 5.44 -12.72
N SER A 53 1.51 5.26 -14.03
CA SER A 53 1.30 3.94 -14.66
C SER A 53 2.48 3.44 -15.50
N ASP A 54 3.38 4.33 -15.91
CA ASP A 54 4.57 3.98 -16.69
C ASP A 54 5.65 3.41 -15.77
N LEU A 55 5.67 2.09 -15.64
CA LEU A 55 6.61 1.35 -14.79
C LEU A 55 7.37 0.32 -15.61
N SER A 56 8.70 0.36 -15.53
CA SER A 56 9.61 -0.53 -16.26
C SER A 56 10.79 -0.95 -15.40
N GLN A 57 11.29 -2.16 -15.65
CA GLN A 57 12.58 -2.57 -15.10
C GLN A 57 13.70 -1.72 -15.72
N TRP A 58 14.75 -1.42 -14.94
CA TRP A 58 15.94 -0.76 -15.48
C TRP A 58 16.58 -1.59 -16.61
N ASP A 59 16.65 -1.00 -17.80
CA ASP A 59 17.21 -1.60 -19.01
C ASP A 59 18.56 -0.99 -19.43
N GLY A 60 19.11 -0.08 -18.63
CA GLY A 60 20.36 0.64 -18.93
C GLY A 60 20.17 1.93 -19.72
N LYS A 61 18.95 2.28 -20.12
CA LYS A 61 18.66 3.49 -20.90
C LYS A 61 18.12 4.62 -20.02
N SER A 62 18.36 5.86 -20.45
CA SER A 62 17.80 7.03 -19.79
C SER A 62 16.26 6.96 -19.78
N PRO A 63 15.60 7.36 -18.68
CA PRO A 63 14.15 7.46 -18.63
C PRO A 63 13.60 8.35 -19.77
N LYS A 64 12.37 8.08 -20.21
CA LYS A 64 11.70 8.83 -21.28
C LYS A 64 11.14 10.18 -20.84
N THR A 65 11.07 10.40 -19.53
CA THR A 65 10.46 11.57 -18.88
C THR A 65 11.53 12.44 -18.25
N GLU A 66 11.30 13.73 -18.06
CA GLU A 66 12.29 14.64 -17.47
C GLU A 66 12.63 14.30 -16.00
N CYS A 67 11.62 13.89 -15.24
CA CYS A 67 11.71 13.50 -13.84
C CYS A 67 11.17 12.07 -13.71
N CYS A 68 11.83 11.21 -12.94
CA CYS A 68 11.49 9.80 -12.79
C CYS A 68 11.65 9.33 -11.34
N TYR A 69 10.95 8.25 -11.00
CA TYR A 69 11.21 7.49 -9.79
C TYR A 69 12.21 6.38 -10.09
N VAL A 70 13.17 6.18 -9.20
CA VAL A 70 14.00 4.97 -9.21
C VAL A 70 13.80 4.30 -7.87
N ILE A 71 13.30 3.06 -7.88
CA ILE A 71 12.86 2.33 -6.68
C ILE A 71 13.50 0.95 -6.66
N SER A 72 14.07 0.57 -5.52
CA SER A 72 14.51 -0.80 -5.29
C SER A 72 13.31 -1.71 -5.06
N ALA A 73 13.20 -2.77 -5.87
CA ALA A 73 12.20 -3.83 -5.71
C ALA A 73 12.49 -4.72 -4.49
N ASP A 74 13.71 -4.65 -3.93
CA ASP A 74 14.16 -5.44 -2.79
C ASP A 74 13.71 -4.86 -1.44
N TYR A 75 12.92 -3.77 -1.44
CA TYR A 75 12.39 -3.15 -0.22
C TYR A 75 10.87 -3.00 -0.27
N ALA A 76 10.22 -3.13 0.88
CA ALA A 76 8.84 -2.73 1.09
C ALA A 76 8.76 -1.30 1.60
N PHE A 77 7.82 -0.54 1.04
CA PHE A 77 7.61 0.87 1.34
C PHE A 77 6.17 1.06 1.83
N SER A 78 5.98 2.01 2.75
CA SER A 78 4.65 2.57 3.01
C SER A 78 4.16 3.41 1.81
N GLN A 79 2.85 3.49 1.60
CA GLN A 79 2.25 4.27 0.50
C GLN A 79 2.55 5.77 0.64
N ILE A 80 2.57 6.28 1.87
CA ILE A 80 2.79 7.69 2.19
C ILE A 80 4.19 8.12 1.78
N LEU A 81 5.22 7.30 2.05
CA LEU A 81 6.59 7.63 1.67
C LEU A 81 6.76 7.81 0.16
N LEU A 82 6.13 6.95 -0.65
CA LEU A 82 6.21 7.08 -2.11
C LEU A 82 5.52 8.36 -2.60
N ALA A 83 4.43 8.77 -1.95
CA ALA A 83 3.76 10.04 -2.24
C ALA A 83 4.61 11.25 -1.81
N ASP A 84 5.21 11.18 -0.62
CA ASP A 84 6.01 12.26 -0.04
C ASP A 84 7.34 12.46 -0.78
N LEU A 85 7.91 11.37 -1.33
CA LEU A 85 9.12 11.42 -2.17
C LEU A 85 8.93 12.30 -3.42
N ALA A 86 7.70 12.38 -3.94
CA ALA A 86 7.35 13.18 -5.11
C ALA A 86 7.35 14.70 -4.85
N LYS A 87 7.35 15.12 -3.58
CA LYS A 87 7.19 16.55 -3.20
C LYS A 87 8.41 17.39 -3.58
N GLU A 88 9.59 16.79 -3.63
CA GLU A 88 10.85 17.49 -3.89
C GLU A 88 11.78 16.63 -4.78
N VAL A 89 12.11 17.15 -5.96
CA VAL A 89 13.06 16.51 -6.88
C VAL A 89 14.48 16.59 -6.35
N GLY A 90 15.22 15.50 -6.50
CA GLY A 90 16.55 15.33 -5.95
C GLY A 90 16.52 14.81 -4.51
N THR A 91 15.42 14.20 -4.09
CA THR A 91 15.30 13.55 -2.77
C THR A 91 15.60 12.07 -2.90
N VAL A 92 16.60 11.60 -2.16
CA VAL A 92 17.03 10.21 -2.07
C VAL A 92 16.65 9.66 -0.70
N LEU A 93 15.80 8.63 -0.71
CA LEU A 93 15.42 7.88 0.47
C LEU A 93 16.46 6.80 0.76
N VAL A 94 16.93 6.78 2.00
CA VAL A 94 17.96 5.86 2.50
C VAL A 94 17.41 5.03 3.66
N SER A 95 17.74 3.74 3.68
CA SER A 95 17.45 2.82 4.79
C SER A 95 18.76 2.19 5.23
N GLU A 96 19.10 2.31 6.52
CA GLU A 96 20.35 1.78 7.09
C GLU A 96 21.62 2.17 6.29
N GLY A 97 21.67 3.41 5.80
CA GLY A 97 22.79 3.93 5.00
C GLY A 97 22.79 3.50 3.52
N ARG A 98 21.83 2.67 3.08
CA ARG A 98 21.68 2.23 1.69
C ARG A 98 20.61 3.06 0.96
N PRO A 99 20.87 3.56 -0.27
CA PRO A 99 19.84 4.20 -1.06
C PRO A 99 18.82 3.15 -1.54
N VAL A 100 17.54 3.46 -1.39
CA VAL A 100 16.44 2.53 -1.70
C VAL A 100 15.44 3.08 -2.71
N ALA A 101 15.27 4.40 -2.76
CA ALA A 101 14.31 5.06 -3.63
C ALA A 101 14.71 6.53 -3.84
N ALA A 102 14.35 7.12 -4.98
CA ALA A 102 14.39 8.57 -5.14
C ALA A 102 13.38 9.06 -6.18
N TYR A 103 13.10 10.36 -6.12
CA TYR A 103 12.48 11.11 -7.19
C TYR A 103 13.48 12.14 -7.72
N LEU A 104 13.94 11.96 -8.96
CA LEU A 104 15.08 12.69 -9.53
C LEU A 104 14.90 12.99 -11.02
N THR A 105 15.75 13.85 -11.56
CA THR A 105 15.81 14.12 -13.00
C THR A 105 16.43 12.95 -13.76
N ALA A 106 16.03 12.72 -15.00
CA ALA A 106 16.38 11.52 -15.74
C ALA A 106 17.88 11.28 -15.94
N ASP A 107 18.67 12.36 -16.03
CA ASP A 107 20.13 12.32 -16.10
C ASP A 107 20.77 11.68 -14.86
N ARG A 108 20.13 11.77 -13.69
CA ARG A 108 20.62 11.19 -12.43
C ARG A 108 20.14 9.75 -12.19
N ALA A 109 19.30 9.20 -13.06
CA ALA A 109 18.73 7.86 -12.86
C ALA A 109 19.79 6.76 -12.84
N ALA A 110 20.74 6.80 -13.79
CA ALA A 110 21.81 5.81 -13.87
C ALA A 110 22.74 5.84 -12.65
N ASP A 111 22.99 7.03 -12.10
CA ASP A 111 23.81 7.22 -10.90
C ASP A 111 23.17 6.59 -9.67
N LEU A 112 21.86 6.79 -9.49
CA LEU A 112 21.14 6.15 -8.39
C LEU A 112 21.03 4.65 -8.57
N VAL A 113 20.78 4.15 -9.79
CA VAL A 113 20.77 2.70 -10.05
C VAL A 113 22.11 2.06 -9.66
N TYR A 114 23.22 2.74 -9.95
CA TYR A 114 24.55 2.30 -9.53
C TYR A 114 24.67 2.26 -8.00
N ASP A 115 24.29 3.34 -7.32
CA ASP A 115 24.39 3.43 -5.87
C ASP A 115 23.48 2.41 -5.14
N ILE A 116 22.28 2.14 -5.66
CA ILE A 116 21.38 1.07 -5.17
C ILE A 116 22.05 -0.29 -5.31
N LYS A 117 22.61 -0.61 -6.48
CA LYS A 117 23.28 -1.90 -6.73
C LYS A 117 24.53 -2.07 -5.86
N LYS A 118 25.25 -0.98 -5.59
CA LYS A 118 26.43 -0.98 -4.73
C LYS A 118 26.07 -1.03 -3.24
N GLY A 119 24.88 -0.57 -2.87
CA GLY A 119 24.42 -0.46 -1.49
C GLY A 119 25.09 0.67 -0.71
N SER A 120 25.53 1.73 -1.40
CA SER A 120 26.18 2.88 -0.77
C SER A 120 25.88 4.14 -1.57
N VAL A 121 25.61 5.25 -0.88
CA VAL A 121 25.46 6.56 -1.52
C VAL A 121 26.85 7.06 -1.93
N SER A 122 27.09 7.21 -3.23
CA SER A 122 28.37 7.69 -3.76
C SER A 122 28.23 8.68 -4.91
N LYS A 123 27.44 8.34 -5.93
CA LYS A 123 27.22 9.20 -7.11
C LYS A 123 26.09 10.21 -6.92
N VAL A 124 25.22 10.00 -5.94
CA VAL A 124 24.12 10.93 -5.61
C VAL A 124 24.31 11.62 -4.26
N ALA A 125 25.55 11.70 -3.77
CA ALA A 125 25.86 12.31 -2.46
C ALA A 125 25.61 13.82 -2.41
N ASP A 126 25.56 14.49 -3.55
CA ASP A 126 25.20 15.91 -3.71
C ASP A 126 23.68 16.16 -3.62
N LEU A 127 22.86 15.11 -3.69
CA LEU A 127 21.40 15.19 -3.59
C LEU A 127 20.93 15.21 -2.13
N LYS A 128 19.66 15.55 -1.91
CA LYS A 128 19.07 15.58 -0.57
C LYS A 128 18.83 14.16 -0.08
N ILE A 129 19.59 13.74 0.93
CA ILE A 129 19.46 12.42 1.56
C ILE A 129 18.49 12.53 2.74
N CYS A 130 17.49 11.64 2.79
CA CYS A 130 16.50 11.58 3.87
C CYS A 130 16.28 10.13 4.33
N THR A 131 15.96 9.96 5.61
CA THR A 131 15.43 8.71 6.17
C THR A 131 13.90 8.68 6.09
N PRO A 132 13.24 7.53 6.33
CA PRO A 132 11.78 7.45 6.37
C PRO A 132 11.13 8.43 7.35
N ASP A 133 11.77 8.69 8.49
CA ASP A 133 11.27 9.58 9.53
C ASP A 133 11.39 11.07 9.14
N ASP A 134 12.41 11.41 8.35
CA ASP A 134 12.62 12.78 7.86
C ASP A 134 11.60 13.18 6.77
N LEU A 135 11.13 12.20 6.00
CA LEU A 135 10.32 12.43 4.80
C LEU A 135 8.81 12.51 5.09
N SER A 136 8.32 11.83 6.13
CA SER A 136 6.89 11.58 6.30
C SER A 136 6.14 12.65 7.09
N THR A 137 4.96 13.02 6.59
CA THR A 137 3.94 13.78 7.36
C THR A 137 3.12 12.90 8.33
N ALA A 138 3.37 11.59 8.34
CA ALA A 138 2.85 10.57 9.26
C ALA A 138 1.32 10.42 9.33
N TYR A 139 0.51 10.99 8.41
CA TYR A 139 -0.97 10.92 8.47
C TYR A 139 -1.60 10.37 7.19
N ASP A 140 -2.38 9.28 7.30
CA ASP A 140 -3.22 8.72 6.24
C ASP A 140 -4.64 9.29 6.34
N GLU A 141 -5.04 10.14 5.40
CA GLU A 141 -6.39 10.73 5.36
C GLU A 141 -7.50 9.69 5.11
N ARG A 142 -7.21 8.61 4.37
CA ARG A 142 -8.21 7.58 4.02
C ARG A 142 -8.52 6.68 5.21
N LEU A 143 -7.52 6.35 6.00
CA LEU A 143 -7.69 5.59 7.25
C LEU A 143 -7.95 6.49 8.46
N ARG A 144 -7.83 7.82 8.31
CA ARG A 144 -7.85 8.82 9.39
C ARG A 144 -6.91 8.43 10.53
N LYS A 145 -5.73 7.92 10.19
CA LYS A 145 -4.79 7.33 11.14
C LYS A 145 -3.37 7.79 10.83
N ARG A 146 -2.57 8.00 11.88
CA ARG A 146 -1.13 8.11 11.71
C ARG A 146 -0.53 6.74 11.43
N GLU A 147 0.04 6.55 10.24
CA GLU A 147 0.82 5.36 9.91
C GLU A 147 2.30 5.74 10.01
N GLU A 148 3.08 4.98 10.78
CA GLU A 148 4.52 5.16 10.85
C GLU A 148 5.14 4.82 9.50
N PRO A 149 5.84 5.76 8.86
CA PRO A 149 6.54 5.49 7.62
C PRO A 149 7.51 4.33 7.82
N TYR A 150 7.57 3.43 6.84
CA TYR A 150 8.53 2.33 6.89
C TYR A 150 9.17 2.04 5.54
N VAL A 151 10.43 1.65 5.63
CA VAL A 151 11.18 0.96 4.60
C VAL A 151 11.76 -0.29 5.23
N VAL A 152 11.51 -1.45 4.66
CA VAL A 152 12.01 -2.73 5.20
C VAL A 152 12.56 -3.57 4.05
N GLU A 153 13.79 -4.06 4.19
CA GLU A 153 14.40 -4.97 3.22
C GLU A 153 13.57 -6.27 3.12
N LEU A 154 13.38 -6.76 1.90
CA LEU A 154 12.60 -7.95 1.60
C LEU A 154 13.51 -9.16 1.39
N ASN A 155 13.57 -9.98 2.42
CA ASN A 155 14.25 -11.26 2.40
C ASN A 155 13.39 -12.32 3.13
N PRO A 156 13.72 -13.62 3.01
CA PRO A 156 12.94 -14.67 3.66
C PRO A 156 12.79 -14.53 5.19
N LYS A 157 13.72 -13.82 5.85
CA LYS A 157 13.67 -13.59 7.30
C LYS A 157 12.72 -12.46 7.68
N THR A 158 12.62 -11.41 6.86
CA THR A 158 11.78 -10.23 7.12
C THR A 158 10.36 -10.37 6.58
N LEU A 159 10.12 -11.29 5.65
CA LEU A 159 8.83 -11.46 4.97
C LEU A 159 7.63 -11.52 5.93
N SER A 160 7.67 -12.42 6.91
CA SER A 160 6.56 -12.59 7.87
C SER A 160 6.30 -11.32 8.69
N ALA A 161 7.37 -10.59 9.05
CA ALA A 161 7.26 -9.34 9.80
C ALA A 161 6.65 -8.22 8.94
N VAL A 162 7.02 -8.14 7.65
CA VAL A 162 6.46 -7.17 6.71
C VAL A 162 4.98 -7.46 6.44
N GLU A 163 4.60 -8.73 6.26
CA GLU A 163 3.20 -9.13 6.16
C GLU A 163 2.43 -8.77 7.43
N GLN A 164 2.93 -9.12 8.61
CA GLN A 164 2.26 -8.77 9.85
C GLN A 164 2.10 -7.25 10.00
N ARG A 165 3.14 -6.47 9.65
CA ARG A 165 3.10 -5.00 9.71
C ARG A 165 2.05 -4.42 8.75
N THR A 166 2.07 -4.84 7.49
CA THR A 166 1.09 -4.40 6.47
C THR A 166 -0.34 -4.81 6.83
N PHE A 167 -0.52 -6.01 7.39
CA PHE A 167 -1.81 -6.46 7.89
C PHE A 167 -2.30 -5.62 9.08
N ASN A 168 -1.44 -5.35 10.06
CA ASN A 168 -1.79 -4.51 11.20
C ASN A 168 -2.12 -3.06 10.77
N GLY A 169 -1.40 -2.53 9.77
CA GLY A 169 -1.69 -1.23 9.16
C GLY A 169 -3.08 -1.15 8.52
N SER A 170 -3.61 -2.28 8.07
CA SER A 170 -4.94 -2.37 7.44
C SER A 170 -6.14 -2.29 8.42
N TYR A 171 -5.90 -2.17 9.73
CA TYR A 171 -6.95 -1.94 10.74
C TYR A 171 -7.34 -0.47 10.85
N LYS A 172 -8.65 -0.21 10.74
CA LYS A 172 -9.27 1.06 11.15
C LYS A 172 -9.03 1.23 12.66
N GLY A 173 -8.72 2.44 13.11
CA GLY A 173 -8.27 2.70 14.49
C GLY A 173 -9.30 2.44 15.59
N VAL A 174 -10.59 2.26 15.25
CA VAL A 174 -11.67 1.95 16.18
C VAL A 174 -12.38 0.69 15.68
N THR A 175 -12.30 -0.40 16.44
CA THR A 175 -12.96 -1.69 16.15
C THR A 175 -13.50 -2.32 17.43
N ASP A 176 -14.51 -3.16 17.32
CA ASP A 176 -15.12 -3.90 18.44
C ASP A 176 -14.16 -4.92 19.08
N PHE A 177 -14.54 -5.47 20.24
CA PHE A 177 -13.75 -6.43 21.02
C PHE A 177 -13.42 -7.72 20.26
N VAL A 178 -14.35 -8.25 19.46
CA VAL A 178 -14.13 -9.48 18.69
C VAL A 178 -13.12 -9.21 17.59
N THR A 179 -13.27 -8.10 16.87
CA THR A 179 -12.35 -7.68 15.81
C THR A 179 -10.96 -7.35 16.35
N LEU A 180 -10.86 -6.88 17.60
CA LEU A 180 -9.60 -6.54 18.24
C LEU A 180 -8.83 -7.76 18.75
N TYR A 181 -9.50 -8.76 19.32
CA TYR A 181 -8.83 -9.87 20.01
C TYR A 181 -8.99 -11.24 19.33
N PHE A 182 -10.15 -11.53 18.75
CA PHE A 182 -10.45 -12.85 18.19
C PHE A 182 -10.15 -12.92 16.69
N TRP A 183 -10.47 -11.88 15.93
CA TRP A 183 -10.30 -11.88 14.48
C TRP A 183 -8.89 -11.71 13.91
N PRO A 184 -7.90 -11.06 14.55
CA PRO A 184 -6.63 -10.79 13.87
C PRO A 184 -5.87 -12.04 13.41
N LYS A 185 -5.80 -13.07 14.26
CA LYS A 185 -5.08 -14.32 13.95
C LYS A 185 -5.75 -15.15 12.83
N PRO A 186 -7.07 -15.43 12.86
CA PRO A 186 -7.71 -16.14 11.77
C PRO A 186 -7.77 -15.27 10.49
N ALA A 187 -8.02 -13.96 10.61
CA ALA A 187 -8.10 -13.09 9.45
C ALA A 187 -6.76 -13.00 8.69
N ILE A 188 -5.62 -12.90 9.38
CA ILE A 188 -4.32 -12.89 8.67
C ILE A 188 -4.05 -14.21 7.94
N ALA A 189 -4.41 -15.35 8.53
CA ALA A 189 -4.23 -16.65 7.90
C ALA A 189 -5.08 -16.79 6.63
N VAL A 190 -6.35 -16.37 6.70
CA VAL A 190 -7.26 -16.41 5.55
C VAL A 190 -6.82 -15.40 4.47
N VAL A 191 -6.42 -14.20 4.85
CA VAL A 191 -5.89 -13.19 3.91
C VAL A 191 -4.63 -13.69 3.21
N ARG A 192 -3.69 -14.35 3.93
CA ARG A 192 -2.51 -14.99 3.32
C ARG A 192 -2.93 -16.05 2.29
N CYS A 193 -3.86 -16.93 2.65
CA CYS A 193 -4.36 -17.97 1.76
C CYS A 193 -5.00 -17.37 0.50
N PHE A 194 -5.93 -16.43 0.67
CA PHE A 194 -6.66 -15.81 -0.43
C PHE A 194 -5.75 -15.00 -1.34
N ALA A 195 -4.80 -14.26 -0.78
CA ALA A 195 -3.82 -13.52 -1.55
C ALA A 195 -2.91 -14.46 -2.37
N GLY A 196 -2.47 -15.57 -1.76
CA GLY A 196 -1.70 -16.61 -2.46
C GLY A 196 -2.46 -17.34 -3.56
N LEU A 197 -3.78 -17.51 -3.40
CA LEU A 197 -4.67 -18.12 -4.39
C LEU A 197 -5.19 -17.12 -5.44
N LEU A 198 -4.76 -15.87 -5.40
CA LEU A 198 -5.23 -14.79 -6.28
C LEU A 198 -6.74 -14.54 -6.22
N ILE A 199 -7.37 -14.86 -5.08
CA ILE A 199 -8.77 -14.55 -4.82
C ILE A 199 -8.90 -13.03 -4.68
N THR A 200 -9.84 -12.43 -5.40
CA THR A 200 -10.05 -10.98 -5.36
C THR A 200 -10.97 -10.58 -4.19
N PRO A 201 -10.83 -9.36 -3.62
CA PRO A 201 -11.74 -8.89 -2.58
C PRO A 201 -13.21 -8.98 -3.00
N ASN A 202 -13.54 -8.58 -4.23
CA ASN A 202 -14.91 -8.65 -4.74
C ASN A 202 -15.49 -10.07 -4.76
N MET A 203 -14.67 -11.11 -4.96
CA MET A 203 -15.12 -12.50 -4.84
C MET A 203 -15.48 -12.84 -3.40
N VAL A 204 -14.69 -12.39 -2.43
CA VAL A 204 -14.96 -12.59 -1.00
C VAL A 204 -16.24 -11.84 -0.62
N THR A 205 -16.42 -10.60 -1.08
CA THR A 205 -17.63 -9.81 -0.87
C THR A 205 -18.87 -10.51 -1.48
N LEU A 206 -18.76 -11.10 -2.67
CA LEU A 206 -19.84 -11.87 -3.28
C LEU A 206 -20.21 -13.11 -2.46
N VAL A 207 -19.22 -13.83 -1.94
CA VAL A 207 -19.47 -14.97 -1.05
C VAL A 207 -20.13 -14.50 0.25
N SER A 208 -19.70 -13.37 0.80
CA SER A 208 -20.35 -12.73 1.95
C SER A 208 -21.83 -12.46 1.69
N LEU A 209 -22.17 -11.91 0.52
CA LEU A 209 -23.57 -11.70 0.11
C LEU A 209 -24.40 -13.00 0.07
N ILE A 210 -23.82 -14.11 -0.37
CA ILE A 210 -24.50 -15.42 -0.34
C ILE A 210 -24.85 -15.81 1.11
N PHE A 211 -23.94 -15.59 2.06
CA PHE A 211 -24.21 -15.83 3.48
C PHE A 211 -25.26 -14.88 4.06
N VAL A 212 -25.34 -13.63 3.59
CA VAL A 212 -26.43 -12.70 3.97
C VAL A 212 -27.79 -13.29 3.58
N LEU A 213 -27.94 -13.72 2.32
CA LEU A 213 -29.19 -14.29 1.81
C LEU A 213 -29.54 -15.61 2.52
N MET A 214 -28.54 -16.45 2.78
CA MET A 214 -28.71 -17.70 3.52
C MET A 214 -29.18 -17.44 4.95
N THR A 215 -28.63 -16.42 5.61
CA THR A 215 -29.02 -16.02 6.97
C THR A 215 -30.48 -15.56 7.02
N ILE A 216 -30.89 -14.70 6.08
CA ILE A 216 -32.28 -14.23 5.97
C ILE A 216 -33.23 -15.43 5.80
N TRP A 217 -32.90 -16.34 4.87
CA TRP A 217 -33.72 -17.52 4.63
C TRP A 217 -33.81 -18.44 5.86
N LEU A 218 -32.70 -18.64 6.58
CA LEU A 218 -32.68 -19.49 7.79
C LEU A 218 -33.51 -18.89 8.93
N PHE A 219 -33.41 -17.58 9.17
CA PHE A 219 -34.22 -16.89 10.19
C PHE A 219 -35.71 -16.93 9.84
N TRP A 220 -36.06 -16.65 8.59
CA TRP A 220 -37.44 -16.70 8.11
C TRP A 220 -38.10 -18.08 8.33
N ASN A 221 -37.32 -19.16 8.21
CA ASN A 221 -37.80 -20.54 8.41
C ASN A 221 -37.67 -21.02 9.87
N GLY A 222 -37.27 -20.14 10.81
CA GLY A 222 -37.14 -20.44 12.24
C GLY A 222 -35.86 -21.21 12.62
N PHE A 223 -34.91 -21.40 11.71
CA PHE A 223 -33.62 -22.09 11.96
C PHE A 223 -32.57 -21.15 12.57
N PHE A 224 -32.89 -20.56 13.72
CA PHE A 224 -32.09 -19.48 14.32
C PHE A 224 -30.63 -19.85 14.60
N ILE A 225 -30.35 -21.06 15.11
CA ILE A 225 -28.97 -21.50 15.41
C ILE A 225 -28.10 -21.49 14.14
N PHE A 226 -28.63 -22.03 13.04
CA PHE A 226 -27.91 -22.07 11.77
C PHE A 226 -27.79 -20.68 11.15
N GLY A 227 -28.82 -19.84 11.28
CA GLY A 227 -28.77 -18.45 10.82
C GLY A 227 -27.71 -17.63 11.57
N ILE A 228 -27.55 -17.83 12.88
CA ILE A 228 -26.47 -17.18 13.65
C ILE A 228 -25.09 -17.64 13.15
N PHE A 229 -24.94 -18.93 12.83
CA PHE A 229 -23.69 -19.45 12.30
C PHE A 229 -23.34 -18.84 10.93
N THR A 230 -24.30 -18.76 10.00
CA THR A 230 -24.09 -18.14 8.69
C THR A 230 -23.85 -16.64 8.80
N ALA A 231 -24.53 -15.96 9.73
CA ALA A 231 -24.30 -14.55 10.04
C ALA A 231 -22.87 -14.33 10.54
N TRP A 232 -22.39 -15.19 11.44
CA TRP A 232 -21.03 -15.10 11.98
C TRP A 232 -19.97 -15.26 10.88
N ILE A 233 -20.14 -16.22 9.97
CA ILE A 233 -19.24 -16.39 8.81
C ILE A 233 -19.27 -15.14 7.92
N MET A 234 -20.45 -14.59 7.63
CA MET A 234 -20.61 -13.37 6.85
C MET A 234 -19.77 -12.22 7.42
N THR A 235 -19.95 -11.90 8.71
CA THR A 235 -19.20 -10.80 9.37
C THR A 235 -17.69 -11.00 9.35
N PHE A 236 -17.23 -12.27 9.38
CA PHE A 236 -15.82 -12.58 9.25
C PHE A 236 -15.31 -12.34 7.83
N LEU A 237 -16.07 -12.73 6.79
CA LEU A 237 -15.69 -12.52 5.39
C LEU A 237 -15.66 -11.04 5.01
N ASP A 238 -16.59 -10.25 5.52
CA ASP A 238 -16.61 -8.78 5.43
C ASP A 238 -15.36 -8.14 6.08
N THR A 239 -14.87 -8.71 7.17
CA THR A 239 -13.59 -8.30 7.72
C THR A 239 -12.44 -8.67 6.77
N VAL A 240 -12.46 -9.87 6.18
CA VAL A 240 -11.37 -10.39 5.35
C VAL A 240 -11.22 -9.63 4.03
N ASP A 241 -12.32 -9.29 3.34
CA ASP A 241 -12.26 -8.68 2.01
C ASP A 241 -11.60 -7.29 2.03
N GLY A 242 -11.92 -6.46 3.01
CA GLY A 242 -11.35 -5.13 3.17
C GLY A 242 -9.88 -5.18 3.55
N LYS A 243 -9.47 -6.20 4.32
CA LYS A 243 -8.05 -6.45 4.66
C LYS A 243 -7.29 -6.89 3.42
N LEU A 244 -7.84 -7.84 2.68
CA LEU A 244 -7.29 -8.35 1.43
C LEU A 244 -7.12 -7.21 0.41
N ALA A 245 -8.12 -6.34 0.25
CA ALA A 245 -8.06 -5.19 -0.65
C ALA A 245 -6.94 -4.20 -0.30
N ARG A 246 -6.68 -4.01 1.00
CA ARG A 246 -5.64 -3.08 1.49
C ARG A 246 -4.25 -3.66 1.31
N VAL A 247 -4.01 -4.91 1.73
CA VAL A 247 -2.68 -5.54 1.62
C VAL A 247 -2.29 -5.82 0.16
N THR A 248 -3.27 -6.05 -0.72
CA THR A 248 -3.02 -6.26 -2.16
C THR A 248 -3.15 -4.98 -3.01
N PHE A 249 -3.39 -3.83 -2.39
CA PHE A 249 -3.58 -2.54 -3.08
C PHE A 249 -4.70 -2.54 -4.15
N THR A 250 -5.68 -3.44 -4.07
CA THR A 250 -6.77 -3.62 -5.06
C THR A 250 -8.06 -2.88 -4.70
N SER A 251 -8.04 -1.98 -3.72
CA SER A 251 -9.20 -1.15 -3.38
C SER A 251 -9.73 -0.39 -4.61
N SER A 252 -10.97 -0.66 -5.02
CA SER A 252 -11.64 0.03 -6.12
C SER A 252 -12.81 0.85 -5.61
N LYS A 253 -13.19 1.91 -6.35
CA LYS A 253 -14.39 2.70 -6.01
C LYS A 253 -15.65 1.84 -6.03
N PHE A 254 -15.74 0.94 -7.01
CA PHE A 254 -16.84 -0.01 -7.12
C PHE A 254 -16.89 -0.98 -5.93
N GLY A 255 -15.76 -1.59 -5.56
CA GLY A 255 -15.69 -2.48 -4.40
C GLY A 255 -16.14 -1.80 -3.11
N ASN A 256 -15.74 -0.54 -2.90
CA ASN A 256 -16.18 0.23 -1.73
C ASN A 256 -17.69 0.55 -1.75
N ILE A 257 -18.30 0.73 -2.93
CA ILE A 257 -19.75 0.92 -3.06
C ILE A 257 -20.49 -0.41 -2.85
N PHE A 258 -19.92 -1.52 -3.35
CA PHE A 258 -20.51 -2.85 -3.23
C PHE A 258 -20.53 -3.32 -1.77
N ASP A 259 -19.39 -3.17 -1.08
CA ASP A 259 -19.21 -3.41 0.36
C ASP A 259 -20.23 -2.60 1.18
N HIS A 260 -20.25 -1.27 0.99
CA HIS A 260 -21.19 -0.40 1.68
C HIS A 260 -22.66 -0.65 1.31
N GLY A 261 -22.93 -1.17 0.11
CA GLY A 261 -24.27 -1.55 -0.32
C GLY A 261 -24.79 -2.79 0.42
N ILE A 262 -23.93 -3.78 0.66
CA ILE A 262 -24.27 -4.97 1.44
C ILE A 262 -24.48 -4.61 2.91
N ASP A 263 -23.68 -3.65 3.43
CA ASP A 263 -23.85 -3.09 4.77
C ASP A 263 -25.25 -2.50 5.03
N LEU A 264 -25.88 -1.95 4.00
CA LEU A 264 -27.24 -1.37 4.11
C LEU A 264 -28.34 -2.44 4.11
N ILE A 265 -28.06 -3.63 3.59
CA ILE A 265 -29.06 -4.71 3.42
C ILE A 265 -29.07 -5.64 4.63
N HIS A 266 -27.93 -6.07 5.15
CA HIS A 266 -27.95 -7.14 6.15
C HIS A 266 -28.60 -6.75 7.50
N PRO A 267 -28.40 -5.55 8.10
CA PRO A 267 -28.95 -5.28 9.43
C PRO A 267 -30.49 -5.20 9.45
N PRO A 268 -31.17 -4.41 8.59
CA PRO A 268 -32.63 -4.30 8.64
C PRO A 268 -33.35 -5.61 8.33
N PHE A 269 -32.84 -6.37 7.36
CA PHE A 269 -33.51 -7.59 6.89
C PHE A 269 -33.33 -8.77 7.84
N TRP A 270 -32.25 -8.83 8.61
CA TRP A 270 -32.08 -9.84 9.66
C TRP A 270 -32.97 -9.59 10.89
N TYR A 271 -33.29 -8.33 11.21
CA TYR A 271 -34.24 -8.03 12.29
C TYR A 271 -35.70 -8.19 11.87
N TRP A 272 -35.99 -8.06 10.57
CA TRP A 272 -37.35 -8.20 10.03
C TRP A 272 -37.77 -9.65 9.79
N ALA A 273 -36.84 -10.50 9.35
CA ALA A 273 -37.06 -11.91 9.07
C ALA A 273 -37.11 -12.78 10.33
#